data_AF-A0A633HZ20-F1
#
_entry.id   AF-A0A633HZ20-F1
#
_cell.length_a   1.000
_cell.length_b   1.000
_cell.length_c   1.000
_cell.angle_alpha   90.00
_cell.angle_beta   90.00
_cell.angle_gamma   90.00
#
_symmetry.space_group_name_H-M   'P 1'
#
loop_
_entity.id
_entity.type
_entity.pdbx_description
1 polymer ?
#
loop_
_entity_poly.entity_id
_entity_poly.type
_entity_poly.pdbx_seq_one_letter_code
_entity_poly.pdbx_strand_id
1 'polypeptide(L)' 'MKIIAQKPLYINGDVVTEGSVFETIEQHGRELINKGYAHLIEVDNSAQPEQPEQPEAKADKKARK' A
#
# COMPACT_ATOMS: atom_id res chain seq x y z
N MET A 1 12.42 -0.15 -7.90
CA MET A 1 11.71 1.06 -8.36
C MET A 1 10.79 1.51 -7.24
N LYS A 2 11.00 2.74 -6.73
CA LYS A 2 10.22 3.30 -5.62
C LYS A 2 9.02 4.07 -6.15
N ILE A 3 7.84 3.68 -5.68
CA ILE A 3 6.56 4.25 -6.12
C ILE A 3 5.65 4.45 -4.91
N ILE A 4 4.73 5.40 -5.01
CA ILE A 4 3.64 5.60 -4.05
C ILE A 4 2.41 4.86 -4.56
N ALA A 5 1.79 4.04 -3.71
CA ALA A 5 0.50 3.45 -4.00
C ALA A 5 -0.56 4.55 -4.12
N GLN A 6 -1.47 4.46 -5.08
CA GLN A 6 -2.66 5.30 -5.20
C GLN A 6 -3.92 4.56 -4.76
N LYS A 7 -3.80 3.27 -4.42
CA LYS A 7 -4.88 2.39 -3.97
C LYS A 7 -4.29 1.32 -3.05
N PRO A 8 -5.08 0.68 -2.17
CA PRO A 8 -4.62 -0.47 -1.41
C PRO A 8 -4.21 -1.62 -2.34
N LEU A 9 -2.97 -2.08 -2.21
CA LEU A 9 -2.35 -3.14 -3.00
C LEU A 9 -1.84 -4.25 -2.09
N TYR A 10 -2.21 -5.50 -2.38
CA TYR A 10 -1.64 -6.64 -1.69
C TYR A 10 -0.35 -7.08 -2.36
N ILE A 11 0.78 -6.87 -1.70
CA ILE A 11 2.12 -7.11 -2.22
C ILE A 11 2.87 -8.01 -1.23
N ASN A 12 3.31 -9.19 -1.67
CA ASN A 12 4.16 -10.11 -0.89
C ASN A 12 3.61 -10.51 0.50
N GLY A 13 2.29 -10.54 0.68
CA GLY A 13 1.70 -10.87 1.99
C GLY A 13 1.31 -9.65 2.81
N ASP A 14 1.62 -8.45 2.35
CA ASP A 14 1.37 -7.18 3.04
C ASP A 14 0.39 -6.31 2.26
N VAL A 15 -0.41 -5.51 2.96
CA VAL A 15 -1.36 -4.57 2.35
C VAL A 15 -0.70 -3.20 2.34
N VAL A 16 -0.15 -2.83 1.19
CA VAL A 16 0.32 -1.48 0.94
C VAL A 16 -0.90 -0.58 0.78
N THR A 17 -1.14 0.29 1.76
CA THR A 17 -2.26 1.22 1.73
C THR A 17 -2.06 2.34 0.72
N GLU A 18 -3.15 3.00 0.33
CA GLU A 18 -3.07 4.20 -0.51
C GLU A 18 -2.11 5.22 0.10
N GLY A 19 -1.25 5.74 -0.75
CA GLY A 19 -0.26 6.73 -0.44
C GLY A 19 0.99 6.21 0.29
N SER A 20 1.04 4.90 0.58
CA SER A 20 2.24 4.27 1.12
C SER A 20 3.34 4.14 0.06
N VAL A 21 4.56 4.45 0.47
CA VAL A 21 5.77 4.28 -0.33
C VAL A 21 6.22 2.83 -0.22
N PHE A 22 6.44 2.20 -1.37
CA PHE A 22 7.00 0.85 -1.42
C PHE A 22 7.94 0.69 -2.60
N GLU A 23 8.80 -0.32 -2.50
CA GLU A 23 9.74 -0.67 -3.54
C GLU A 23 9.30 -1.96 -4.23
N THR A 24 9.28 -1.94 -5.56
CA THR A 24 8.97 -3.10 -6.39
C THR A 24 9.92 -3.20 -7.58
N ILE A 25 9.88 -4.29 -8.32
CA ILE A 25 10.67 -4.46 -9.54
C ILE A 25 10.16 -3.53 -10.65
N GLU A 26 11.03 -3.14 -11.58
CA GLU A 26 10.70 -2.15 -12.63
C GLU A 26 9.48 -2.57 -13.48
N GLN A 27 9.40 -3.83 -13.89
CA GLN A 27 8.28 -4.33 -14.70
C GLN A 27 6.93 -4.17 -13.96
N HIS A 28 6.90 -4.56 -12.68
CA HIS A 28 5.70 -4.44 -11.86
C HIS A 28 5.37 -2.98 -11.56
N GLY A 29 6.38 -2.15 -11.24
CA GLY A 29 6.18 -0.72 -11.00
C GLY A 29 5.57 0.00 -12.20
N ARG A 30 6.05 -0.28 -13.42
CA ARG A 30 5.46 0.25 -14.66
C ARG A 30 4.03 -0.23 -14.86
N GLU A 31 3.74 -1.49 -14.58
CA GLU A 31 2.37 -2.01 -14.68
C GLU A 31 1.41 -1.28 -13.73
N LEU A 32 1.84 -1.06 -12.49
CA LEU A 32 1.05 -0.34 -11.49
C LEU A 32 0.82 1.12 -11.89
N ILE A 33 1.83 1.79 -12.46
CA ILE A 33 1.70 3.16 -12.97
C ILE A 33 0.74 3.22 -14.17
N ASN A 34 0.90 2.34 -15.15
CA ASN A 34 0.05 2.31 -16.34
C ASN A 34 -1.42 2.04 -16.01
N LYS A 35 -1.67 1.25 -14.97
CA LYS A 35 -3.01 0.94 -14.48
C LYS A 35 -3.56 2.00 -13.50
N GLY A 36 -2.78 3.01 -13.13
CA GLY A 36 -3.18 4.05 -12.16
C GLY A 36 -3.31 3.54 -10.72
N TYR A 37 -2.56 2.50 -10.36
CA TYR A 37 -2.46 1.99 -8.99
C TYR A 37 -1.30 2.61 -8.21
N ALA A 38 -0.34 3.24 -8.88
CA ALA A 38 0.80 3.87 -8.24
C ALA A 38 1.38 5.02 -9.08
N HIS A 39 2.21 5.87 -8.49
CA HIS A 39 2.99 6.89 -9.19
C HIS A 39 4.46 6.90 -8.73
N LEU A 40 5.35 7.38 -9.60
CA LEU A 40 6.78 7.42 -9.35
C LEU A 40 7.12 8.46 -8.28
N ILE A 41 8.00 8.11 -7.34
CA ILE A 41 8.46 9.05 -6.31
C ILE A 41 9.65 9.82 -6.87
N GLU A 42 9.42 11.09 -7.21
CA GLU A 42 10.50 12.05 -7.39
C GLU A 42 10.90 12.57 -6.00
N VAL A 43 12.20 12.67 -5.73
CA VAL A 43 12.81 12.87 -4.38
C VAL A 43 12.49 14.26 -3.76
N ASP A 44 11.58 15.03 -4.37
CA ASP A 44 11.23 16.40 -4.01
C ASP A 44 9.72 16.55 -3.80
N ASN A 45 9.13 15.87 -2.80
CA ASN A 45 8.04 16.48 -1.99
C ASN A 45 7.57 15.60 -0.84
N SER A 46 7.44 16.26 0.30
CA SER A 46 6.92 15.79 1.57
C SER A 46 5.41 15.58 1.52
N ALA A 47 4.93 14.34 1.60
CA ALA A 47 3.61 14.03 2.13
C ALA A 47 3.52 12.51 2.35
N GLN A 48 3.81 12.07 3.58
CA GLN A 48 3.19 10.85 4.09
C GLN A 48 1.68 11.13 4.14
N PRO A 49 0.83 10.37 3.44
CA PRO A 49 -0.56 10.29 3.81
C PRO A 49 -0.64 9.42 5.07
N GLU A 50 -1.22 10.02 6.10
CA GLU A 50 -1.61 9.37 7.34
C GLU A 50 -2.37 8.07 7.02
N GLN A 51 -1.81 6.99 7.56
CA GLN A 51 -2.41 5.69 7.72
C GLN A 51 -3.88 5.84 8.14
N PRO A 52 -4.87 5.28 7.42
CA PRO A 52 -6.11 4.94 8.09
C PRO A 52 -5.75 3.80 9.03
N GLU A 53 -5.77 4.08 10.35
CA GLU A 53 -5.89 3.05 11.38
C GLU A 53 -6.97 2.07 10.89
N GLN A 54 -6.57 0.91 10.36
CA GLN A 54 -7.53 -0.17 10.20
C GLN A 54 -8.02 -0.46 11.62
N PRO A 55 -9.34 -0.42 11.87
CA PRO A 55 -9.82 -0.88 13.15
C PRO A 55 -9.41 -2.34 13.26
N GLU A 56 -8.77 -2.71 14.36
CA GLU A 56 -8.61 -4.09 14.81
C GLU A 56 -9.98 -4.75 14.90
N ALA A 57 -10.52 -5.18 13.76
CA ALA A 57 -11.86 -5.71 13.66
C ALA A 57 -11.81 -7.20 14.00
N LYS A 58 -11.88 -7.41 15.31
CA LYS A 58 -12.60 -8.48 16.00
C LYS A 58 -11.80 -9.76 16.23
N ALA A 59 -11.21 -9.78 17.42
CA ALA A 59 -11.24 -10.93 18.30
C ALA A 59 -12.63 -11.61 18.28
N ASP A 60 -12.81 -12.64 17.45
CA ASP A 60 -13.90 -13.60 17.65
C ASP A 60 -13.43 -14.60 18.70
N LYS A 61 -13.71 -14.26 19.96
CA LYS A 61 -13.79 -15.22 21.06
C LYS A 61 -14.90 -16.23 20.73
N LYS A 62 -14.63 -17.25 19.91
CA LYS A 62 -15.57 -18.39 19.81
C LYS A 62 -15.30 -19.39 20.93
N ALA A 63 -15.93 -19.06 22.04
CA ALA A 63 -16.51 -19.95 23.05
C ALA A 63 -16.10 -21.43 22.98
N ARG A 64 -15.21 -21.81 23.90
CA ARG A 64 -15.21 -23.15 24.50
C ARG A 64 -16.41 -23.18 25.46
N LYS A 65 -17.50 -23.83 25.09
CA LYS A 65 -18.53 -24.27 26.04
C LYS A 65 -19.03 -25.64 25.62
#